data_AF-A0A5M4AJ58-F1
#
_entry.id   AF-A0A5M4AJ58-F1
#
_cell.length_a   1.000
_cell.length_b   1.000
_cell.length_c   1.000
_cell.angle_alpha   90.00
_cell.angle_beta   90.00
_cell.angle_gamma   90.00
#
_symmetry.space_group_name_H-M   'P 1'
#
loop_
_entity.id
_entity.type
_entity.pdbx_description
1 polymer ?
#
loop_
_entity_poly.entity_id
_entity_poly.type
_entity_poly.pdbx_seq_one_letter_code
_entity_poly.pdbx_strand_id
1 'polypeptide(L)'
;MVQIALSDEDNLGIAFTYSEPGIAYEYMYEISKRALNTRLKTVMVTNGYINKAPLLRLLPYIDAFNVDLKAFSENFYHKMTRARLEPVKNSIRIIAQSESHLELTNWSFPG
;
A
#
# COMPACT_ATOMS: atom_id res chain seq x y z
N MET A 1 14.83 -2.33 -12.08
CA MET A 1 13.36 -2.17 -12.00
C MET A 1 12.87 -0.95 -12.78
N VAL A 2 13.13 0.29 -12.33
CA VAL A 2 12.61 1.51 -12.99
C VAL A 2 12.96 1.60 -14.48
N GLN A 3 14.22 1.31 -14.87
CA GLN A 3 14.63 1.34 -16.28
C GLN A 3 13.90 0.29 -17.13
N ILE A 4 13.65 -0.90 -16.58
CA ILE A 4 12.88 -1.96 -17.24
C ILE A 4 11.42 -1.52 -17.41
N ALA A 5 10.85 -0.90 -16.38
CA ALA A 5 9.49 -0.37 -16.44
C ALA A 5 9.36 0.78 -17.45
N LEU A 6 10.42 1.58 -17.64
CA LEU A 6 10.46 2.68 -18.62
C LEU A 6 10.62 2.21 -20.06
N SER A 7 11.29 1.08 -20.31
CA SER A 7 11.51 0.54 -21.66
C SER A 7 10.24 0.00 -22.31
N ASP A 8 9.17 -0.20 -21.55
CA ASP A 8 7.85 -0.56 -22.05
C ASP A 8 7.00 0.70 -22.23
N GLU A 9 6.79 1.14 -23.47
CA GLU A 9 6.13 2.41 -23.80
C GLU A 9 4.70 2.50 -23.25
N ASP A 10 3.97 1.38 -23.18
CA ASP A 10 2.57 1.32 -22.73
C ASP A 10 2.44 1.09 -21.21
N ASN A 11 3.55 1.03 -20.48
CA ASN A 11 3.51 0.82 -19.03
C ASN A 11 3.20 2.12 -18.27
N LEU A 12 2.08 2.15 -17.54
CA LEU A 12 1.70 3.28 -16.70
C LEU A 12 2.54 3.41 -15.42
N GLY A 13 3.11 2.33 -14.90
CA GLY A 13 3.69 2.39 -13.56
C GLY A 13 4.31 1.12 -12.99
N ILE A 14 4.48 1.12 -11.68
CA ILE A 14 5.04 0.03 -10.87
C ILE A 14 4.07 -0.23 -9.72
N ALA A 15 3.56 -1.45 -9.65
CA ALA A 15 2.74 -1.92 -8.53
C ALA A 15 3.56 -2.83 -7.60
N PHE A 16 3.56 -2.51 -6.31
CA PHE A 16 4.09 -3.38 -5.26
C PHE A 16 2.94 -4.20 -4.69
N THR A 17 2.94 -5.52 -4.94
CA THR A 17 1.79 -6.40 -4.67
C THR A 17 2.21 -7.87 -4.43
N TYR A 18 1.22 -8.76 -4.28
CA TYR A 18 1.27 -10.19 -3.91
C TYR A 18 1.68 -10.47 -2.46
N SER A 19 2.96 -10.36 -2.16
CA SER A 19 3.43 -10.41 -0.77
C SER A 19 3.31 -9.02 -0.17
N GLU A 20 3.11 -8.92 1.14
CA GLU A 20 3.01 -7.62 1.81
C GLU A 20 4.24 -6.77 1.49
N PRO A 21 4.11 -5.65 0.75
CA PRO A 21 5.25 -4.87 0.30
C PRO A 21 6.06 -4.29 1.46
N GLY A 22 5.43 -4.10 2.63
CA GLY A 22 6.11 -3.69 3.86
C GLY A 22 7.23 -4.64 4.32
N ILE A 23 7.24 -5.91 3.88
CA ILE A 23 8.34 -6.85 4.18
C ILE A 23 9.63 -6.44 3.44
N ALA A 24 9.50 -5.89 2.23
CA ALA A 24 10.61 -5.42 1.41
C ALA A 24 10.63 -3.87 1.36
N TYR A 25 10.37 -3.24 2.52
CA TYR A 25 10.15 -1.80 2.63
C TYR A 25 11.26 -0.97 2.00
N GLU A 26 12.53 -1.27 2.30
CA GLU A 26 13.69 -0.52 1.79
C GLU A 26 13.79 -0.61 0.27
N TYR A 27 13.50 -1.78 -0.30
CA TYR A 27 13.53 -1.99 -1.74
C TYR A 27 12.41 -1.23 -2.44
N MET A 28 11.19 -1.31 -1.91
CA MET A 28 10.05 -0.53 -2.39
C MET A 28 10.34 0.98 -2.30
N TYR A 29 10.80 1.45 -1.14
CA TYR A 29 11.10 2.86 -0.89
C TYR A 29 12.11 3.43 -1.90
N GLU A 30 13.22 2.72 -2.16
CA GLU A 30 14.23 3.14 -3.13
C GLU A 30 13.71 3.15 -4.57
N ILE A 31 12.86 2.19 -4.94
CA ILE A 31 12.24 2.17 -6.27
C ILE A 31 11.26 3.34 -6.42
N SER A 32 10.38 3.53 -5.45
CA SER A 32 9.37 4.60 -5.46
C SER A 32 10.02 5.97 -5.56
N LYS A 33 11.09 6.21 -4.79
CA LYS A 33 11.86 7.45 -4.84
C LYS A 33 12.49 7.70 -6.22
N ARG A 34 12.99 6.65 -6.88
CA ARG A 34 13.56 6.75 -8.24
C ARG A 34 12.49 6.95 -9.31
N ALA A 35 11.28 6.45 -9.10
CA ALA A 35 10.17 6.61 -10.03
C ALA A 35 9.54 8.01 -10.00
N LEU A 36 9.67 8.76 -8.89
CA LEU A 36 9.05 10.07 -8.67
C LEU A 36 9.29 11.08 -9.82
N ASN A 37 10.50 11.11 -10.38
CA ASN A 37 10.88 12.05 -11.46
C ASN A 37 10.71 11.45 -12.86
N THR A 38 9.86 10.44 -13.01
CA THR A 38 9.64 9.73 -14.28
C THR A 38 8.16 9.78 -14.67
N ARG A 39 7.80 9.19 -15.82
CA ARG A 39 6.40 9.04 -16.23
C ARG A 39 5.64 7.95 -15.45
N LEU A 40 6.35 7.13 -14.68
CA LEU A 40 5.77 5.96 -14.02
C LEU A 40 5.04 6.37 -12.75
N LYS A 41 3.82 5.85 -12.58
CA LYS A 41 3.07 5.90 -11.33
C LYS A 41 3.46 4.75 -10.41
N THR A 42 3.31 4.96 -9.12
CA THR A 42 3.66 3.98 -8.09
C THR A 42 2.45 3.62 -7.24
N VAL A 43 2.19 2.32 -7.09
CA VAL A 43 1.03 1.81 -6.35
C VAL A 43 1.48 0.81 -5.30
N MET A 44 1.01 0.95 -4.06
CA MET A 44 1.21 -0.03 -2.99
C MET A 44 -0.10 -0.76 -2.68
N VAL A 45 -0.15 -2.06 -2.99
CA VAL A 45 -1.25 -2.96 -2.59
C VAL A 45 -0.84 -3.65 -1.30
N THR A 46 -1.54 -3.38 -0.20
CA THR A 46 -1.08 -3.73 1.16
C THR A 46 -2.23 -4.14 2.07
N ASN A 47 -1.91 -4.94 3.09
CA ASN A 47 -2.81 -5.20 4.21
C ASN A 47 -2.91 -4.01 5.19
N GLY A 48 -2.13 -2.95 4.99
CA GLY A 48 -2.16 -1.73 5.78
C GLY A 48 -1.58 -1.85 7.19
N TYR A 49 -0.99 -3.00 7.54
CA TYR A 49 -0.38 -3.26 8.85
C TYR A 49 1.07 -2.75 8.90
N ILE A 50 1.23 -1.42 8.86
CA ILE A 50 2.52 -0.72 8.83
C ILE A 50 2.63 0.28 9.99
N ASN A 51 3.84 0.46 10.51
CA ASN A 51 4.09 1.48 11.53
C ASN A 51 3.92 2.90 10.96
N LYS A 52 3.49 3.84 11.80
CA LYS A 52 3.28 5.24 11.39
C LYS A 52 4.52 5.90 10.77
N ALA A 53 5.69 5.74 11.39
CA ALA A 53 6.92 6.38 10.90
C ALA A 53 7.34 5.92 9.48
N PRO A 54 7.44 4.61 9.17
CA PRO A 54 7.75 4.18 7.81
C PRO A 54 6.67 4.54 6.80
N LEU A 55 5.39 4.50 7.19
CA LEU A 55 4.30 4.96 6.32
C LEU A 55 4.48 6.44 5.93
N LEU A 56 4.67 7.32 6.92
CA LEU A 56 4.86 8.76 6.67
C LEU A 56 6.06 9.06 5.78
N ARG A 57 7.16 8.29 5.91
CA ARG A 57 8.32 8.43 5.01
C ARG A 57 8.01 7.99 3.58
N LEU A 58 7.11 7.02 3.41
CA LEU A 58 6.77 6.44 2.11
C LEU A 58 5.74 7.29 1.33
N LEU A 59 4.80 7.94 2.03
CA LEU A 59 3.71 8.72 1.43
C LEU A 59 4.13 9.66 0.27
N PRO A 60 5.23 10.44 0.36
CA PRO A 60 5.61 11.36 -0.71
C PRO A 60 6.01 10.67 -2.03
N TYR A 61 6.18 9.35 -2.02
CA TYR A 61 6.71 8.57 -3.14
C TYR A 61 5.72 7.55 -3.68
N ILE A 62 4.49 7.48 -3.15
CA ILE A 62 3.46 6.55 -3.60
C ILE A 62 2.26 7.35 -4.10
N ASP A 63 1.92 7.18 -5.38
CA ASP A 63 0.78 7.86 -6.01
C ASP A 63 -0.56 7.29 -5.53
N ALA A 64 -0.64 5.97 -5.31
CA ALA A 64 -1.86 5.31 -4.87
C ALA A 64 -1.62 4.15 -3.88
N PHE A 65 -2.54 3.99 -2.94
CA PHE A 65 -2.61 2.85 -2.03
C PHE A 65 -3.92 2.09 -2.27
N ASN A 66 -3.81 0.77 -2.36
CA ASN A 66 -4.95 -0.13 -2.23
C ASN A 66 -4.76 -0.90 -0.91
N VAL A 67 -5.69 -0.70 0.03
CA VAL A 67 -5.59 -1.29 1.38
C VAL A 67 -6.67 -2.35 1.60
N ASP A 68 -6.25 -3.56 1.92
CA ASP A 68 -7.13 -4.67 2.26
C ASP A 68 -7.72 -4.49 3.67
N LEU A 69 -8.94 -3.95 3.76
CA LEU A 69 -9.71 -3.93 4.99
C LEU A 69 -10.53 -5.22 5.10
N LYS A 70 -9.92 -6.25 5.69
CA LYS A 70 -10.47 -7.63 5.69
C LYS A 70 -11.74 -7.82 6.54
N ALA A 71 -12.02 -6.90 7.46
CA ALA A 71 -13.23 -6.89 8.29
C ALA A 71 -13.39 -5.56 9.04
N PHE A 72 -14.60 -5.28 9.50
CA PHE A 72 -14.93 -4.08 10.27
C PHE A 72 -14.99 -4.29 11.79
N SER A 73 -14.99 -5.54 12.26
CA SER A 73 -15.05 -5.90 13.68
C SER A 73 -13.69 -6.42 14.16
N GLU A 74 -13.16 -5.87 15.25
CA GLU A 74 -11.88 -6.29 15.83
C GLU A 74 -11.86 -7.79 16.14
N ASN A 75 -12.92 -8.32 16.75
CA ASN A 75 -13.02 -9.74 17.10
C ASN A 75 -12.97 -10.64 15.86
N PHE A 76 -13.70 -10.28 14.80
CA PHE A 76 -13.71 -11.06 13.57
C PHE A 76 -12.38 -10.90 12.80
N TYR A 77 -11.83 -9.70 12.76
CA TYR A 77 -10.54 -9.40 12.15
C TYR A 77 -9.42 -10.24 12.79
N HIS A 78 -9.37 -10.26 14.12
CA HIS A 78 -8.41 -11.06 14.88
C HIS A 78 -8.62 -12.56 14.67
N LYS A 79 -9.88 -13.04 14.66
CA LYS A 79 -10.19 -14.45 14.38
C LYS A 79 -9.69 -14.90 13.00
N MET A 80 -9.86 -14.06 11.98
CA MET A 80 -9.52 -14.39 10.59
C MET A 80 -8.03 -14.22 10.28
N THR A 81 -7.40 -13.17 10.80
CA THR A 81 -6.04 -12.75 10.40
C THR A 81 -4.98 -12.98 11.47
N ARG A 82 -5.40 -13.19 12.73
CA ARG A 82 -4.54 -13.16 13.93
C ARG A 82 -3.83 -11.80 14.15
N ALA A 83 -4.26 -10.75 13.45
CA ALA A 83 -3.76 -9.39 13.59
C ALA A 83 -4.82 -8.49 14.23
N ARG A 84 -4.43 -7.24 14.54
CA ARG A 84 -5.33 -6.22 15.09
C ARG A 84 -5.86 -5.30 14.00
N LEU A 85 -7.10 -4.84 14.14
CA LEU A 85 -7.75 -3.97 13.16
C LEU A 85 -7.32 -2.50 13.34
N GLU A 86 -7.16 -2.01 14.58
CA GLU A 86 -6.81 -0.60 14.81
C GLU A 86 -5.52 -0.10 14.12
N PRO A 87 -4.41 -0.87 14.04
CA PRO A 87 -3.24 -0.45 13.26
C PRO A 87 -3.55 -0.20 11.78
N VAL A 88 -4.38 -1.05 11.16
CA VAL A 88 -4.81 -0.89 9.76
C VAL A 88 -5.67 0.36 9.60
N LYS A 89 -6.63 0.57 10.52
CA LYS A 89 -7.45 1.80 10.52
C LYS A 89 -6.60 3.06 10.67
N ASN A 90 -5.53 3.01 11.47
CA ASN A 90 -4.61 4.13 11.60
C ASN A 90 -3.86 4.41 10.30
N SER A 91 -3.35 3.38 9.62
CA SER A 91 -2.73 3.54 8.30
C SER A 91 -3.69 4.13 7.28
N ILE A 92 -4.93 3.62 7.23
CA ILE A 92 -6.00 4.14 6.36
C ILE A 92 -6.25 5.64 6.63
N ARG A 93 -6.39 6.05 7.89
CA ARG A 93 -6.60 7.46 8.26
C ARG A 93 -5.42 8.35 7.83
N ILE A 94 -4.19 7.87 7.99
CA ILE A 94 -2.99 8.61 7.60
C ILE A 94 -2.92 8.77 6.08
N ILE A 95 -3.19 7.71 5.31
CA ILE A 95 -3.19 7.76 3.85
C ILE A 95 -4.33 8.64 3.34
N ALA A 96 -5.53 8.55 3.92
CA ALA A 96 -6.66 9.39 3.54
C ALA A 96 -6.44 10.90 3.77
N GLN A 97 -5.41 11.26 4.55
CA GLN A 97 -4.99 12.65 4.80
C GLN A 97 -3.83 13.09 3.90
N SER A 98 -3.30 12.22 3.04
CA SER A 98 -2.25 12.57 2.08
C SER A 98 -2.83 12.90 0.70
N GLU A 99 -1.96 13.34 -0.20
CA GLU A 99 -2.27 13.57 -1.61
C GLU A 99 -2.38 12.26 -2.42
N SER A 100 -2.11 11.11 -1.80
CA SER A 100 -2.14 9.81 -2.48
C SER A 100 -3.58 9.36 -2.69
N HIS A 101 -3.86 8.74 -3.83
CA HIS A 101 -5.14 8.07 -4.03
C HIS A 101 -5.27 6.90 -3.05
N LEU A 102 -6.44 6.74 -2.41
CA LEU A 102 -6.73 5.64 -1.52
C LEU A 102 -7.94 4.85 -2.03
N GLU A 103 -7.70 3.57 -2.29
CA GLU A 103 -8.73 2.57 -2.54
C GLU A 103 -8.78 1.58 -1.37
N LEU A 104 -9.98 1.20 -0.95
CA LEU A 104 -10.18 0.15 0.06
C LEU A 104 -10.75 -1.08 -0.60
N THR A 105 -10.06 -2.21 -0.46
CA THR A 105 -10.58 -3.51 -0.87
C THR A 105 -11.09 -4.23 0.38
N ASN A 106 -12.37 -4.59 0.37
CA ASN A 106 -13.00 -5.35 1.45
C ASN A 106 -13.52 -6.68 0.90
N TRP A 107 -13.36 -7.73 1.70
CA TRP A 107 -13.89 -9.05 1.36
C TRP A 107 -15.24 -9.23 2.04
N SER A 108 -16.28 -9.32 1.22
CA SER A 108 -17.60 -9.70 1.70
C SER A 108 -17.64 -11.21 1.85
N PHE A 109 -17.53 -11.69 3.09
CA PHE A 109 -17.80 -13.08 3.40
C PHE A 109 -19.33 -13.26 3.56
N PRO A 110 -19.98 -14.14 2.78
CA PRO A 110 -21.32 -14.61 3.12
C PRO A 110 -21.24 -15.31 4.48
N GLY A 111 -22.10 -14.90 5.41
CA GLY A 111 -22.22 -15.51 6.74
C GLY A 111 -22.76 -16.93 6.68
#